data_AF-A0A7C5BE07-F1
#
_entry.id   AF-A0A7C5BE07-F1
#
_cell.length_a   1.000
_cell.length_b   1.000
_cell.length_c   1.000
_cell.angle_alpha   90.00
_cell.angle_beta   90.00
_cell.angle_gamma   90.00
#
_symmetry.space_group_name_H-M   'P 1'
#
loop_
_entity.id
_entity.type
_entity.pdbx_description
1 polymer ?
#
loop_
_entity_poly.entity_id
_entity_poly.type
_entity_poly.pdbx_seq_one_letter_code
_entity_poly.pdbx_strand_id
1 'polypeptide(L)'
;MSLAIFDLDGTLVDSSKVLVNSINYVRQRLHLPAMEREDIMYGITNPESDIAQYFYGLDSIEKEHEEWFKEYYSQNCTTQIELFEGV
;
A
#
# COMPACT_ATOMS: atom_id res chain seq x y z
N MET A 1 26.16 19.82 17.11
CA MET A 1 25.64 19.56 15.75
C MET A 1 24.37 18.75 15.93
N SER A 2 23.24 19.20 15.37
CA SER A 2 21.96 18.48 15.46
C SER A 2 21.59 17.93 14.08
N LEU A 3 21.29 16.64 14.01
CA LEU A 3 20.81 15.93 12.82
C LEU A 3 19.45 15.33 13.16
N ALA A 4 18.47 15.51 12.28
CA ALA A 4 17.16 14.87 12.34
C ALA A 4 16.97 14.03 11.06
N ILE A 5 16.43 12.81 11.23
CA ILE A 5 16.10 11.89 10.13
C ILE A 5 14.62 11.57 10.27
N PHE A 6 13.89 11.67 9.17
CA PHE A 6 12.46 11.40 9.10
C PHE A 6 12.22 10.25 8.12
N ASP A 7 11.26 9.40 8.46
CA ASP A 7 10.65 8.50 7.50
C ASP A 7 9.75 9.30 6.53
N LEU A 8 9.39 8.72 5.39
CA LEU A 8 8.57 9.37 4.38
C LEU A 8 7.08 9.06 4.59
N ASP A 9 6.71 7.81 4.35
CA ASP A 9 5.32 7.33 4.36
C ASP A 9 4.75 7.30 5.79
N GLY A 10 3.57 7.89 5.99
CA GLY A 10 2.96 7.96 7.32
C GLY A 10 3.66 8.91 8.30
N THR A 11 4.69 9.64 7.86
CA THR A 11 5.39 10.66 8.65
C THR A 11 5.35 12.03 7.98
N LEU A 12 5.89 12.14 6.76
CA LEU A 12 5.87 13.39 5.99
C LEU A 12 4.70 13.42 5.01
N VAL A 13 4.38 12.27 4.42
CA VAL A 13 3.32 12.15 3.41
C VAL A 13 2.28 11.11 3.79
N ASP A 14 1.02 11.41 3.49
CA ASP A 14 -0.06 10.44 3.44
C ASP A 14 -0.05 9.72 2.07
N SER A 15 0.53 8.52 2.05
CA SER A 15 0.53 7.62 0.89
C SER A 15 -0.53 6.52 0.97
N SER A 16 -1.42 6.56 1.97
CA SER A 16 -2.46 5.54 2.19
C SER A 16 -3.35 5.34 0.96
N LYS A 17 -3.66 6.41 0.22
CA LYS A 17 -4.55 6.36 -0.94
C LYS A 17 -3.96 5.52 -2.07
N VAL A 18 -2.70 5.77 -2.44
CA VAL A 18 -2.03 4.96 -3.49
C VAL A 18 -1.84 3.52 -3.03
N LEU A 19 -1.52 3.28 -1.75
CA LEU A 19 -1.37 1.93 -1.20
C LEU A 19 -2.67 1.11 -1.27
N VAL A 20 -3.78 1.71 -0.79
CA VAL A 20 -5.12 1.10 -0.83
C VAL A 20 -5.53 0.76 -2.25
N ASN A 21 -5.33 1.69 -3.18
CA ASN A 21 -5.72 1.49 -4.56
C ASN A 21 -4.82 0.47 -5.28
N SER A 22 -3.53 0.43 -4.99
CA SER A 22 -2.61 -0.59 -5.53
C SER A 22 -2.99 -2.00 -5.06
N ILE A 23 -3.34 -2.19 -3.78
CA ILE A 23 -3.80 -3.49 -3.27
C ILE A 23 -5.12 -3.88 -3.93
N ASN A 24 -6.08 -2.96 -4.01
CA ASN A 24 -7.35 -3.24 -4.67
C ASN A 24 -7.23 -3.47 -6.19
N TYR A 25 -6.21 -2.90 -6.84
CA TYR A 25 -5.89 -3.20 -8.24
C TYR A 25 -5.44 -4.65 -8.43
N VAL A 26 -4.55 -5.15 -7.55
CA VAL A 26 -4.15 -6.56 -7.55
C VAL A 26 -5.35 -7.46 -7.26
N ARG A 27 -6.18 -7.12 -6.26
CA ARG A 27 -7.41 -7.87 -5.93
C ARG A 27 -8.36 -7.95 -7.13
N GLN A 28 -8.54 -6.84 -7.86
CA GLN A 28 -9.37 -6.82 -9.06
C GLN A 28 -8.84 -7.77 -10.15
N ARG A 29 -7.52 -7.81 -10.37
CA ARG A 29 -6.87 -8.73 -11.32
C ARG A 29 -7.04 -10.20 -10.92
N LEU A 30 -7.11 -10.47 -9.62
CA LEU A 30 -7.41 -11.78 -9.04
C LEU A 30 -8.91 -12.10 -8.95
N HIS A 31 -9.78 -11.23 -9.46
CA HIS A 31 -11.25 -11.35 -9.36
C HIS A 31 -11.77 -11.40 -7.91
N LEU A 32 -11.05 -10.80 -6.97
CA LEU A 32 -11.46 -10.63 -5.59
C LEU A 32 -12.24 -9.32 -5.40
N PRO A 33 -13.19 -9.26 -4.43
CA PRO A 33 -13.87 -8.01 -4.09
C PRO A 33 -12.87 -7.00 -3.53
N ALA A 34 -13.12 -5.71 -3.72
CA ALA A 34 -12.33 -4.67 -3.07
C ALA A 34 -12.39 -4.82 -1.54
N MET A 35 -11.27 -4.52 -0.88
CA MET A 35 -11.16 -4.48 0.57
C MET A 35 -11.27 -3.02 1.03
N GLU A 36 -11.87 -2.81 2.20
CA GLU A 36 -12.04 -1.48 2.79
C GLU A 36 -10.68 -0.89 3.18
N ARG A 37 -10.62 0.44 3.18
CA ARG A 37 -9.39 1.19 3.48
C ARG A 37 -8.83 0.81 4.85
N GLU A 38 -9.68 0.74 5.86
CA GLU A 38 -9.31 0.47 7.24
C GLU A 38 -8.67 -0.92 7.38
N ASP A 39 -9.26 -1.93 6.73
CA ASP A 39 -8.74 -3.30 6.71
C ASP A 39 -7.40 -3.39 5.99
N ILE A 40 -7.25 -2.62 4.90
CA ILE A 40 -5.98 -2.55 4.17
C ILE A 40 -4.88 -1.90 5.03
N MET A 41 -5.18 -0.76 5.65
CA MET A 41 -4.23 -0.05 6.50
C MET A 41 -3.84 -0.87 7.73
N TYR A 42 -4.77 -1.63 8.30
CA TYR A 42 -4.46 -2.59 9.37
C TYR A 42 -3.48 -3.67 8.89
N GLY A 43 -3.73 -4.26 7.72
CA GLY A 43 -2.84 -5.26 7.13
C GLY A 43 -1.42 -4.76 6.89
N ILE A 44 -1.27 -3.51 6.42
CA ILE A 44 0.04 -2.87 6.14
C ILE A 44 0.81 -2.58 7.44
N THR A 45 0.10 -2.12 8.47
CA THR A 45 0.73 -1.69 9.73
C THR A 45 1.01 -2.83 10.70
N ASN A 46 0.34 -3.98 10.52
CA ASN A 46 0.54 -5.14 11.37
C ASN A 46 1.76 -5.97 10.88
N PRO A 47 2.87 -6.02 11.66
CA PRO A 47 4.08 -6.73 11.28
C PRO A 47 3.92 -8.26 11.26
N GLU A 48 2.86 -8.80 11.86
CA GLU A 48 2.57 -10.24 11.87
C GLU A 48 1.70 -10.67 10.67
N SER A 49 1.23 -9.74 9.84
CA SER A 49 0.41 -10.05 8.67
C SER A 49 1.21 -10.78 7.60
N ASP A 50 0.77 -11.99 7.27
CA ASP A 50 1.11 -12.59 5.99
C ASP A 50 0.38 -11.85 4.87
N ILE A 51 1.11 -11.02 4.13
CA ILE A 51 0.60 -10.16 3.06
C ILE A 51 -0.12 -10.98 1.98
N ALA A 52 0.42 -12.15 1.61
CA ALA A 52 -0.17 -12.98 0.56
C ALA A 52 -1.52 -13.53 1.00
N GLN A 53 -1.56 -14.07 2.21
CA GLN A 53 -2.77 -14.66 2.76
C GLN A 53 -3.82 -13.60 3.11
N TYR A 54 -3.41 -12.52 3.76
CA TYR A 54 -4.32 -11.48 4.25
C TYR A 54 -4.98 -10.70 3.11
N PHE A 55 -4.19 -10.22 2.14
CA PHE A 55 -4.72 -9.40 1.05
C PHE A 55 -5.25 -10.20 -0.12
N TYR A 56 -4.83 -11.45 -0.32
CA TYR A 56 -5.15 -12.18 -1.55
C TYR A 56 -5.63 -13.61 -1.31
N GLY A 57 -5.55 -14.14 -0.08
CA GLY A 57 -5.89 -15.53 0.21
C GLY A 57 -4.96 -16.52 -0.49
N LEU A 58 -3.70 -16.12 -0.71
CA LEU A 58 -2.68 -16.89 -1.41
C LEU A 58 -1.61 -17.39 -0.44
N ASP A 59 -1.04 -18.55 -0.74
CA ASP A 59 0.10 -19.08 0.00
C ASP A 59 1.38 -18.25 -0.20
N SER A 60 1.50 -17.52 -1.32
CA SER A 60 2.65 -16.67 -1.61
C SER A 60 2.34 -15.59 -2.65
N ILE A 61 3.12 -14.52 -2.65
CA ILE A 61 3.09 -13.50 -3.70
C ILE A 61 3.91 -14.00 -4.90
N GLU A 62 3.26 -14.17 -6.04
CA GLU A 62 3.93 -14.41 -7.31
C GLU A 62 4.40 -13.11 -7.98
N LYS A 63 5.32 -13.26 -8.93
CA LYS A 63 5.91 -12.13 -9.67
C LYS A 63 4.86 -11.24 -10.34
N GLU A 64 3.78 -11.83 -10.86
CA GLU A 64 2.74 -11.05 -11.53
C GLU A 64 1.99 -10.11 -10.56
N HIS A 65 1.75 -10.55 -9.32
CA HIS A 65 1.10 -9.71 -8.31
C HIS A 65 1.97 -8.50 -7.96
N GLU A 66 3.28 -8.69 -7.85
CA GLU A 66 4.22 -7.58 -7.67
C GLU A 66 4.23 -6.64 -8.87
N GLU A 67 4.19 -7.18 -10.09
CA GLU A 67 4.17 -6.38 -11.32
C GLU A 67 2.91 -5.54 -11.41
N TRP A 68 1.73 -6.09 -11.10
CA TRP A 68 0.47 -5.33 -11.07
C TRP A 68 0.48 -4.26 -9.98
N PHE A 69 1.00 -4.58 -8.80
CA PHE A 69 1.15 -3.58 -7.72
C PHE A 69 2.06 -2.43 -8.18
N LYS A 70 3.24 -2.75 -8.73
CA LYS A 70 4.21 -1.76 -9.22
C LYS A 70 3.63 -0.93 -10.36
N GLU A 71 2.88 -1.56 -11.27
CA GLU A 71 2.19 -0.89 -12.38
C GLU A 71 1.26 0.19 -11.86
N TYR A 72 0.35 -0.16 -10.93
CA TYR A 72 -0.59 0.82 -10.38
C TYR A 72 0.13 1.88 -9.54
N TYR A 73 1.02 1.45 -8.66
CA TYR A 73 1.72 2.35 -7.74
C TYR A 73 2.54 3.40 -8.49
N SER A 74 3.36 2.99 -9.46
CA SER A 74 4.25 3.89 -10.21
C SER A 74 3.50 4.92 -11.05
N GLN A 75 2.31 4.58 -11.55
CA GLN A 75 1.48 5.50 -12.32
C GLN A 75 0.75 6.54 -11.46
N ASN A 76 0.56 6.24 -10.17
CA ASN A 76 -0.35 7.01 -9.29
C ASN A 76 0.34 7.64 -8.07
N CYS A 77 1.57 7.23 -7.71
CA CYS A 77 2.24 7.70 -6.49
C CYS A 77 2.58 9.20 -6.50
N THR A 78 2.60 9.86 -7.65
CA THR A 78 2.82 11.32 -7.70
C THR A 78 1.53 12.14 -7.59
N THR A 79 0.37 11.52 -7.83
CA THR A 79 -0.94 12.20 -7.86
C THR A 79 -1.86 11.79 -6.72
N GLN A 80 -1.56 10.68 -6.03
CA GLN A 80 -2.34 10.14 -4.92
C GLN A 80 -1.56 10.17 -3.59
N ILE A 81 -0.61 11.08 -3.44
CA ILE A 81 0.14 11.33 -2.21
C ILE A 81 -0.07 12.79 -1.81
N GLU A 82 -0.28 13.03 -0.52
CA GLU A 82 -0.50 14.36 0.07
C GLU A 82 0.50 14.59 1.22
N LEU A 83 0.92 15.83 1.46
CA LEU A 83 1.68 16.17 2.66
C LEU A 83 0.75 16.22 3.87
N PHE A 84 1.20 15.75 5.03
CA PHE A 84 0.44 15.97 6.27
C PHE A 84 0.38 17.46 6.62
N GLU A 85 -0.69 17.87 7.29
CA GLU A 85 -0.86 19.26 7.71
C GLU A 85 0.32 19.72 8.59
N GLY A 86 1.02 20.77 8.17
CA GLY A 86 2.14 21.36 8.92
C GLY A 86 3.51 20.74 8.64
N VAL A 87 3.58 19.75 7.73
CA VAL A 87 4.83 19.32 7.06
C VAL A 87 5.14 20.29 5.93
#